data_AF-A0A2T0LU10-F1
#
_entry.id   AF-A0A2T0LU10-F1
#
_cell.length_a   1.000
_cell.length_b   1.000
_cell.length_c   1.000
_cell.angle_alpha   90.00
_cell.angle_beta   90.00
_cell.angle_gamma   90.00
#
_symmetry.space_group_name_H-M   'P 1'
#
loop_
_entity.id
_entity.type
_entity.pdbx_description
1 polymer ?
#
loop_
_entity_poly.entity_id
_entity_poly.type
_entity_poly.pdbx_seq_one_letter_code
_entity_poly.pdbx_strand_id
1 'polypeptide(L)'
;MTESVNRHHDGRAERWRAHRLARRAEFVDAAFRAFDRLGPGAGMADIAREAGVAKPRLYRHFADRAALVAAVSERLSALVWEHLGPALREPAPMRVRVRESLRAYFAVVDEHPNVVRLVCRARSTDVVAGDRGAAAGAIASMFGEYLKVFGVTSAGTEPWAHGVVGAVEAASDWWLEHPAMTRDEIVDYLTTLVGGAIEAALRSEGVDLDPDEPLDLTGKERHGNRS
;
A
#
# COMPACT_ATOMS: atom_id res chain seq x y z
N MET A 1 27.05 30.73 34.37
CA MET A 1 26.08 29.98 35.21
C MET A 1 24.97 29.50 34.30
N THR A 2 25.24 28.44 33.53
CA THR A 2 24.88 27.02 33.78
C THR A 2 23.45 26.68 33.34
N GLU A 3 23.31 26.59 32.01
CA GLU A 3 22.25 25.90 31.28
C GLU A 3 22.64 24.41 31.20
N SER A 4 22.17 23.58 32.14
CA SER A 4 22.46 22.13 32.12
C SER A 4 21.45 21.22 32.82
N VAL A 5 20.20 21.66 32.99
CA VAL A 5 19.15 20.82 33.61
C VAL A 5 17.97 20.67 32.65
N ASN A 6 18.14 19.92 31.55
CA ASN A 6 16.97 19.28 30.90
C ASN A 6 17.27 18.05 30.01
N ARG A 7 18.53 17.76 29.65
CA ARG A 7 18.86 16.63 28.75
C ARG A 7 18.59 15.22 29.30
N HIS A 8 18.35 15.07 30.61
CA HIS A 8 18.15 13.76 31.26
C HIS A 8 16.67 13.33 31.34
N HIS A 9 15.71 14.26 31.23
CA HIS A 9 14.27 13.95 31.36
C HIS A 9 13.65 13.49 30.02
N ASP A 10 14.12 14.06 28.90
CA ASP A 10 13.62 13.75 27.55
C ASP A 10 13.99 12.34 27.08
N GLY A 11 15.20 11.85 27.42
CA GLY A 11 15.63 10.51 27.05
C GLY A 11 14.78 9.39 27.68
N ARG A 12 14.15 9.62 28.84
CA ARG A 12 13.21 8.64 29.44
C ARG A 12 11.86 8.66 28.75
N ALA A 13 11.35 9.84 28.41
CA ALA A 13 10.09 10.00 27.70
C ALA A 13 10.18 9.41 26.28
N GLU A 14 11.29 9.65 25.59
CA GLU A 14 11.57 9.10 24.26
C GLU A 14 11.74 7.58 24.28
N ARG A 15 12.52 7.02 25.21
CA ARG A 15 12.63 5.56 25.38
C ARG A 15 11.29 4.91 25.72
N TRP A 16 10.47 5.56 26.53
CA TRP A 16 9.15 5.03 26.89
C TRP A 16 8.16 5.10 25.72
N ARG A 17 8.20 6.15 24.91
CA ARG A 17 7.44 6.24 23.65
C ARG A 17 7.89 5.17 22.67
N ALA A 18 9.20 5.01 22.45
CA ALA A 18 9.75 3.98 21.59
C ALA A 18 9.35 2.56 22.05
N HIS A 19 9.45 2.28 23.36
CA HIS A 19 9.02 1.00 23.92
C HIS A 19 7.52 0.75 23.74
N ARG A 20 6.68 1.79 23.93
CA ARG A 20 5.23 1.71 23.71
C ARG A 20 4.90 1.44 22.24
N LEU A 21 5.61 2.08 21.30
CA LEU A 21 5.45 1.88 19.85
C LEU A 21 5.87 0.47 19.45
N ALA A 22 7.04 0.00 19.91
CA ALA A 22 7.50 -1.36 19.66
C ALA A 22 6.50 -2.40 20.18
N ARG A 23 6.00 -2.22 21.41
CA ARG A 23 4.97 -3.11 21.97
C ARG A 23 3.67 -3.07 21.18
N ARG A 24 3.28 -1.89 20.69
CA ARG A 24 2.11 -1.74 19.83
C ARG A 24 2.29 -2.53 18.53
N ALA A 25 3.45 -2.43 17.89
CA ALA A 25 3.77 -3.17 16.67
C ALA A 25 3.72 -4.69 16.90
N GLU A 26 4.28 -5.21 18.00
CA GLU A 26 4.18 -6.63 18.36
C GLU A 26 2.71 -7.13 18.43
N PHE A 27 1.81 -6.30 18.96
CA PHE A 27 0.38 -6.63 19.01
C PHE A 27 -0.30 -6.55 17.64
N VAL A 28 0.11 -5.62 16.78
CA VAL A 28 -0.35 -5.57 15.38
C VAL A 28 0.09 -6.83 14.64
N ASP A 29 1.36 -7.24 14.77
CA ASP A 29 1.86 -8.45 14.10
C ASP A 29 1.17 -9.72 14.62
N ALA A 30 0.89 -9.80 15.92
CA ALA A 30 0.10 -10.90 16.47
C ALA A 30 -1.35 -10.88 15.95
N ALA A 31 -1.97 -9.71 15.85
CA ALA A 31 -3.31 -9.59 15.26
C ALA A 31 -3.31 -9.97 13.78
N PHE A 32 -2.29 -9.54 13.02
CA PHE A 32 -2.10 -9.90 11.62
C PHE A 32 -2.06 -11.43 11.47
N ARG A 33 -1.19 -12.13 12.23
CA ARG A 33 -1.13 -13.61 12.22
C ARG A 33 -2.45 -14.27 12.62
N ALA A 34 -3.12 -13.72 13.64
CA ALA A 34 -4.41 -14.25 14.09
C ALA A 34 -5.47 -14.14 12.99
N PHE A 35 -5.59 -12.99 12.34
CA PHE A 35 -6.53 -12.77 11.23
C PHE A 35 -6.16 -13.60 10.02
N ASP A 36 -4.87 -13.74 9.72
CA ASP A 36 -4.39 -14.53 8.59
C ASP A 36 -4.76 -16.02 8.74
N ARG A 37 -4.58 -16.55 9.95
CA ARG A 37 -4.84 -17.97 10.25
C ARG A 37 -6.30 -18.29 10.55
N LEU A 38 -7.00 -17.43 11.29
CA LEU A 38 -8.36 -17.69 11.78
C LEU A 38 -9.45 -17.02 10.93
N GLY A 39 -9.03 -16.18 9.98
CA GLY A 39 -9.92 -15.41 9.14
C GLY A 39 -10.43 -14.11 9.81
N PRO A 40 -11.25 -13.33 9.07
CA PRO A 40 -11.79 -12.06 9.55
C PRO A 40 -12.62 -12.18 10.84
N GLY A 41 -13.13 -13.37 11.17
CA GLY A 41 -13.93 -13.63 12.38
C GLY A 41 -13.14 -13.62 13.69
N ALA A 42 -11.79 -13.58 13.66
CA ALA A 42 -10.97 -13.63 14.87
C ALA A 42 -11.35 -12.51 15.86
N GLY A 43 -11.54 -12.90 17.12
CA GLY A 43 -11.93 -11.99 18.20
C GLY A 43 -10.73 -11.46 18.98
N MET A 44 -10.96 -10.46 19.82
CA MET A 44 -9.93 -9.92 20.73
C MET A 44 -9.32 -10.97 21.66
N ALA A 45 -10.05 -12.04 21.99
CA ALA A 45 -9.54 -13.13 22.82
C ALA A 45 -8.51 -13.99 22.04
N ASP A 46 -8.77 -14.29 20.78
CA ASP A 46 -7.85 -15.04 19.92
C ASP A 46 -6.55 -14.27 19.70
N ILE A 47 -6.66 -12.96 19.49
CA ILE A 47 -5.51 -12.08 19.28
C ILE A 47 -4.68 -11.99 20.57
N ALA A 48 -5.31 -11.86 21.73
CA ALA A 48 -4.59 -11.85 23.00
C ALA A 48 -3.83 -13.16 23.24
N ARG A 49 -4.45 -14.30 22.89
CA ARG A 49 -3.80 -15.63 22.92
C ARG A 49 -2.63 -15.72 21.93
N GLU A 50 -2.80 -15.25 20.70
CA GLU A 50 -1.74 -15.19 19.67
C GLU A 50 -0.58 -14.29 20.10
N ALA A 51 -0.86 -13.21 20.83
CA ALA A 51 0.15 -12.29 21.38
C ALA A 51 0.78 -12.78 22.69
N GLY A 52 0.29 -13.89 23.28
CA GLY A 52 0.77 -14.39 24.58
C GLY A 52 0.47 -13.45 25.76
N VAL A 53 -0.64 -12.71 25.71
CA VAL A 53 -1.03 -11.74 26.74
C VAL A 53 -2.47 -11.91 27.21
N ALA A 54 -2.78 -11.38 28.39
CA ALA A 54 -4.16 -11.27 28.85
C ALA A 54 -4.94 -10.19 28.05
N LYS A 55 -6.22 -10.44 27.80
CA LYS A 55 -7.12 -9.52 27.07
C LYS A 55 -7.10 -8.07 27.59
N PRO A 56 -7.08 -7.79 28.91
CA PRO A 56 -6.96 -6.42 29.42
C PRO A 56 -5.67 -5.71 29.02
N ARG A 57 -4.56 -6.43 28.79
CA ARG A 57 -3.29 -5.85 28.36
C ARG A 57 -3.38 -5.36 26.91
N LEU A 58 -4.07 -6.10 26.04
CA LEU A 58 -4.31 -5.71 24.65
C LEU A 58 -5.18 -4.44 24.58
N TYR A 59 -6.24 -4.35 25.40
CA TYR A 59 -7.11 -3.18 25.46
C TYR A 59 -6.43 -1.89 25.92
N ARG A 60 -5.29 -1.97 26.62
CA ARG A 60 -4.49 -0.78 26.97
C ARG A 60 -3.85 -0.11 25.74
N HIS A 61 -3.71 -0.84 24.64
CA HIS A 61 -3.10 -0.34 23.40
C HIS A 61 -4.12 -0.10 22.28
N PHE A 62 -5.28 -0.77 22.33
CA PHE A 62 -6.33 -0.66 21.34
C PHE A 62 -7.67 -0.56 22.06
N ALA A 63 -8.37 0.56 21.87
CA ALA A 63 -9.66 0.79 22.52
C ALA A 63 -10.69 -0.30 22.14
N ASP A 64 -10.68 -0.72 20.88
CA ASP A 64 -11.59 -1.72 20.35
C ASP A 64 -10.96 -2.49 19.17
N ARG A 65 -11.75 -3.39 18.57
CA ARG A 65 -11.37 -4.16 17.39
C ARG A 65 -11.17 -3.27 16.17
N ALA A 66 -11.92 -2.19 16.01
CA ALA A 66 -11.81 -1.29 14.86
C ALA A 66 -10.44 -0.60 14.84
N ALA A 67 -9.98 -0.07 15.97
CA ALA A 67 -8.66 0.52 16.13
C ALA A 67 -7.52 -0.48 15.86
N LEU A 68 -7.75 -1.77 16.14
CA LEU A 68 -6.80 -2.82 15.84
C LEU A 68 -6.80 -3.18 14.35
N VAL A 69 -7.98 -3.30 13.73
CA VAL A 69 -8.12 -3.54 12.29
C VAL A 69 -7.50 -2.40 11.48
N ALA A 70 -7.67 -1.15 11.90
CA ALA A 70 -7.02 0.00 11.27
C ALA A 70 -5.49 -0.13 11.29
N ALA A 71 -4.91 -0.51 12.44
CA ALA A 71 -3.46 -0.71 12.54
C ALA A 71 -2.95 -1.93 11.76
N VAL A 72 -3.77 -2.99 11.67
CA VAL A 72 -3.47 -4.14 10.79
C VAL A 72 -3.52 -3.72 9.33
N SER A 73 -4.44 -2.82 8.95
CA SER A 73 -4.51 -2.24 7.61
C SER A 73 -3.25 -1.45 7.28
N GLU A 74 -2.79 -0.58 8.19
CA GLU A 74 -1.52 0.14 8.03
C GLU A 74 -0.33 -0.84 7.86
N ARG A 75 -0.31 -1.94 8.63
CA ARG A 75 0.72 -2.98 8.51
C ARG A 75 0.66 -3.72 7.17
N LEU A 76 -0.53 -4.02 6.66
CA LEU A 76 -0.74 -4.63 5.34
C LEU A 76 -0.29 -3.66 4.24
N SER A 77 -0.67 -2.38 4.32
CA SER A 77 -0.22 -1.35 3.39
C SER A 77 1.30 -1.25 3.36
N ALA A 78 1.97 -1.27 4.51
CA ALA A 78 3.43 -1.30 4.58
C ALA A 78 4.04 -2.55 3.92
N LEU A 79 3.42 -3.72 4.12
CA LEU A 79 3.84 -4.97 3.48
C LEU A 79 3.70 -4.89 1.95
N VAL A 80 2.59 -4.35 1.45
CA VAL A 80 2.37 -4.13 0.01
C VAL A 80 3.44 -3.20 -0.55
N TRP A 81 3.73 -2.07 0.11
CA TRP A 81 4.78 -1.15 -0.35
C TRP A 81 6.18 -1.76 -0.35
N GLU A 82 6.49 -2.64 0.60
CA GLU A 82 7.73 -3.41 0.64
C GLU A 82 7.87 -4.29 -0.62
N HIS A 83 6.79 -4.98 -1.01
CA HIS A 83 6.75 -5.84 -2.19
C HIS A 83 6.76 -5.05 -3.51
N LEU A 84 6.10 -3.89 -3.55
CA LEU A 84 6.07 -3.01 -4.72
C LEU A 84 7.42 -2.31 -4.96
N GLY A 85 8.18 -2.04 -3.89
CA GLY A 85 9.39 -1.24 -3.94
C GLY A 85 10.39 -1.61 -5.04
N PRO A 86 10.75 -2.90 -5.23
CA PRO A 86 11.64 -3.32 -6.32
C PRO A 86 11.13 -2.92 -7.72
N ALA A 87 9.86 -3.22 -8.04
CA ALA A 87 9.25 -2.93 -9.34
C ALA A 87 9.17 -1.42 -9.64
N LEU A 88 9.02 -0.59 -8.61
CA LEU A 88 8.95 0.86 -8.76
C LEU A 88 10.32 1.53 -8.96
N ARG A 89 11.42 0.92 -8.48
CA ARG A 89 12.76 1.53 -8.54
C ARG A 89 13.51 1.22 -9.83
N GLU A 90 13.32 0.05 -10.41
CA GLU A 90 14.10 -0.37 -11.59
C GLU A 90 13.67 0.36 -12.88
N PRO A 91 14.61 0.88 -13.69
CA PRO A 91 14.31 1.40 -15.02
C PRO A 91 13.65 0.35 -15.91
N ALA A 92 12.36 0.51 -16.18
CA ALA A 92 11.60 -0.39 -17.03
C ALA A 92 10.51 0.39 -17.82
N PRO A 93 10.02 -0.19 -18.93
CA PRO A 93 8.85 0.33 -19.62
C PRO A 93 7.62 0.43 -18.72
N MET A 94 6.71 1.36 -19.01
CA MET A 94 5.52 1.58 -18.19
C MET A 94 4.73 0.28 -18.01
N ARG A 95 4.52 -0.47 -19.09
CA ARG A 95 3.75 -1.73 -19.07
C ARG A 95 4.38 -2.77 -18.16
N VAL A 96 5.70 -2.89 -18.23
CA VAL A 96 6.46 -3.81 -17.36
C VAL A 96 6.34 -3.38 -15.89
N ARG A 97 6.50 -2.09 -15.59
CA ARG A 97 6.36 -1.58 -14.21
C ARG A 97 4.97 -1.84 -13.63
N VAL A 98 3.92 -1.57 -14.40
CA VAL A 98 2.53 -1.83 -13.99
C VAL A 98 2.32 -3.31 -13.75
N ARG A 99 2.77 -4.16 -14.67
CA ARG A 99 2.67 -5.63 -14.54
C ARG A 99 3.36 -6.15 -13.29
N GLU A 100 4.61 -5.76 -13.06
CA GLU A 100 5.39 -6.23 -11.92
C GLU A 100 4.88 -5.66 -10.60
N SER A 101 4.34 -4.44 -10.59
CA SER A 101 3.63 -3.88 -9.44
C SER A 101 2.38 -4.68 -9.11
N LEU A 102 1.56 -5.00 -10.11
CA LEU A 102 0.37 -5.84 -9.92
C LEU A 102 0.76 -7.25 -9.47
N ARG A 103 1.79 -7.87 -10.07
CA ARG A 103 2.31 -9.18 -9.66
C ARG A 103 2.71 -9.18 -8.18
N ALA A 104 3.47 -8.17 -7.74
CA ALA A 104 3.92 -8.04 -6.36
C ALA A 104 2.74 -7.83 -5.39
N TYR A 105 1.78 -7.00 -5.76
CA TYR A 105 0.56 -6.82 -4.96
C TYR A 105 -0.26 -8.11 -4.86
N PHE A 106 -0.51 -8.80 -5.97
CA PHE A 106 -1.28 -10.05 -5.98
C PHE A 106 -0.54 -11.20 -5.29
N ALA A 107 0.79 -11.17 -5.20
CA ALA A 107 1.53 -12.10 -4.34
C ALA A 107 1.14 -11.93 -2.87
N VAL A 108 1.03 -10.68 -2.37
CA VAL A 108 0.54 -10.41 -1.00
C VAL A 108 -0.91 -10.87 -0.83
N VAL A 109 -1.76 -10.68 -1.84
CA VAL A 109 -3.17 -11.15 -1.79
C VAL A 109 -3.25 -12.67 -1.69
N ASP A 110 -2.39 -13.38 -2.42
CA ASP A 110 -2.30 -14.86 -2.43
C ASP A 110 -1.71 -15.41 -1.12
N GLU A 111 -0.71 -14.71 -0.55
CA GLU A 111 -0.06 -15.10 0.71
C GLU A 111 -0.94 -14.82 1.93
N HIS A 112 -1.70 -13.72 1.93
CA HIS A 112 -2.50 -13.26 3.07
C HIS A 112 -3.97 -12.98 2.73
N PRO A 113 -4.70 -13.94 2.14
CA PRO A 113 -6.04 -13.71 1.60
C PRO A 113 -7.03 -13.29 2.69
N ASN A 114 -6.89 -13.82 3.91
CA ASN A 114 -7.78 -13.51 5.02
C ASN A 114 -7.59 -12.08 5.56
N VAL A 115 -6.35 -11.59 5.60
CA VAL A 115 -6.05 -10.22 6.02
C VAL A 115 -6.53 -9.23 4.96
N VAL A 116 -6.32 -9.55 3.68
CA VAL A 116 -6.81 -8.72 2.57
C VAL A 116 -8.35 -8.63 2.59
N ARG A 117 -9.07 -9.75 2.74
CA ARG A 117 -10.53 -9.73 2.89
C ARG A 117 -11.00 -8.89 4.08
N LEU A 118 -10.32 -9.00 5.21
CA LEU A 118 -10.65 -8.22 6.41
C LEU A 118 -10.52 -6.71 6.12
N VAL A 119 -9.41 -6.30 5.52
CA VAL A 119 -9.14 -4.89 5.20
C VAL A 119 -10.09 -4.35 4.13
N CYS A 120 -10.32 -5.08 3.04
CA CYS A 120 -11.27 -4.67 2.00
C CYS A 120 -12.68 -4.46 2.58
N ARG A 121 -13.18 -5.41 3.39
CA ARG A 121 -14.47 -5.27 4.06
C ARG A 121 -14.51 -4.08 5.03
N ALA A 122 -13.44 -3.86 5.79
CA ALA A 122 -13.35 -2.76 6.74
C ALA A 122 -13.30 -1.38 6.04
N ARG A 123 -12.68 -1.29 4.86
CA ARG A 123 -12.72 -0.09 4.00
C ARG A 123 -14.12 0.16 3.44
N SER A 124 -14.86 -0.88 3.05
CA SER A 124 -16.25 -0.74 2.57
C SER A 124 -17.24 -0.24 3.63
N THR A 125 -16.92 -0.39 4.91
CA THR A 125 -17.74 0.09 6.03
C THR A 125 -17.16 1.35 6.71
N ASP A 126 -16.27 2.08 6.04
CA ASP A 126 -15.58 3.29 6.52
C ASP A 126 -14.77 3.15 7.82
N VAL A 127 -14.50 1.93 8.28
CA VAL A 127 -13.68 1.68 9.47
C VAL A 127 -12.21 2.02 9.22
N VAL A 128 -11.77 2.01 7.96
CA VAL A 128 -10.38 2.26 7.54
C VAL A 128 -10.28 3.23 6.34
N ALA A 129 -11.18 4.21 6.25
CA ALA A 129 -11.23 5.13 5.10
C ALA A 129 -9.89 5.88 4.84
N GLY A 130 -9.12 6.18 5.89
CA GLY A 130 -7.85 6.91 5.79
C GLY A 130 -6.74 6.16 5.02
N ASP A 131 -6.76 4.83 5.00
CA ASP A 131 -5.70 4.03 4.39
C ASP A 131 -5.82 3.97 2.85
N ARG A 132 -7.06 3.98 2.31
CA ARG A 132 -7.31 4.10 0.87
C ARG A 132 -6.77 5.42 0.31
N GLY A 133 -6.99 6.51 1.04
CA GLY A 133 -6.48 7.83 0.65
C GLY A 133 -4.94 7.90 0.63
N ALA A 134 -4.28 7.23 1.57
CA ALA A 134 -2.81 7.20 1.61
C ALA A 134 -2.20 6.48 0.39
N ALA A 135 -2.75 5.32 0.01
CA ALA A 135 -2.30 4.60 -1.18
C ALA A 135 -2.52 5.41 -2.47
N ALA A 136 -3.73 5.99 -2.63
CA ALA A 136 -4.03 6.85 -3.77
C ALA A 136 -3.12 8.09 -3.80
N GLY A 137 -2.87 8.75 -2.67
CA GLY A 137 -1.98 9.91 -2.59
C GLY A 137 -0.53 9.59 -2.97
N ALA A 138 -0.01 8.43 -2.60
CA ALA A 138 1.32 7.98 -3.01
C ALA A 138 1.40 7.74 -4.53
N ILE A 139 0.39 7.09 -5.11
CA ILE A 139 0.31 6.85 -6.56
C ILE A 139 0.13 8.18 -7.32
N ALA A 140 -0.70 9.10 -6.80
CA ALA A 140 -0.87 10.43 -7.38
C ALA A 140 0.44 11.23 -7.36
N SER A 141 1.20 11.14 -6.27
CA SER A 141 2.52 11.78 -6.16
C SER A 141 3.48 11.23 -7.22
N MET A 142 3.50 9.91 -7.42
CA MET A 142 4.31 9.26 -8.46
C MET A 142 3.90 9.71 -9.87
N PHE A 143 2.61 9.77 -10.18
CA PHE A 143 2.14 10.33 -11.47
C PHE A 143 2.52 11.80 -11.63
N GLY A 144 2.43 12.60 -10.56
CA GLY A 144 2.82 14.00 -10.58
C GLY A 144 4.32 14.20 -10.83
N GLU A 145 5.19 13.42 -10.19
CA GLU A 145 6.63 13.41 -10.45
C GLU A 145 6.93 13.03 -11.89
N TYR A 146 6.21 12.04 -12.40
CA TYR A 146 6.36 11.56 -13.77
C TYR A 146 5.95 12.61 -14.81
N LEU A 147 4.77 13.22 -14.67
CA LEU A 147 4.30 14.28 -15.57
C LEU A 147 5.26 15.49 -15.58
N LYS A 148 5.88 15.83 -14.45
CA LYS A 148 6.88 16.90 -14.36
C LYS A 148 8.11 16.63 -15.23
N VAL A 149 8.51 15.37 -15.42
CA VAL A 149 9.61 15.01 -16.35
C VAL A 149 9.27 15.43 -17.77
N PHE A 150 7.99 15.39 -18.15
CA PHE A 150 7.49 15.84 -19.46
C PHE A 150 7.08 17.31 -19.48
N GLY A 151 7.35 18.07 -18.42
CA GLY A 151 6.98 19.49 -18.31
C GLY A 151 5.49 19.74 -18.07
N VAL A 152 4.74 18.72 -17.67
CA VAL A 152 3.29 18.78 -17.45
C VAL A 152 2.97 18.78 -15.97
N THR A 153 1.92 19.50 -15.57
CA THR A 153 1.30 19.40 -14.25
C THR A 153 -0.19 19.22 -14.44
N SER A 154 -0.77 18.16 -13.86
CA SER A 154 -2.19 17.84 -14.00
C SER A 154 -2.88 17.71 -12.65
N ALA A 155 -4.05 18.35 -12.55
CA ALA A 155 -4.99 18.15 -11.45
C ALA A 155 -5.67 16.76 -11.50
N GLY A 156 -5.54 16.03 -12.62
CA GLY A 156 -6.08 14.69 -12.82
C GLY A 156 -5.35 13.59 -12.06
N THR A 157 -4.12 13.84 -11.59
CA THR A 157 -3.27 12.84 -10.91
C THR A 157 -3.97 12.17 -9.71
N GLU A 158 -4.66 12.96 -8.90
CA GLU A 158 -5.40 12.46 -7.72
C GLU A 158 -6.63 11.62 -8.09
N PRO A 159 -7.61 12.09 -8.88
CA PRO A 159 -8.75 11.27 -9.28
C PRO A 159 -8.36 10.02 -10.08
N TRP A 160 -7.31 10.07 -10.91
CA TRP A 160 -6.81 8.88 -11.62
C TRP A 160 -6.22 7.85 -10.65
N ALA A 161 -5.41 8.28 -9.69
CA ALA A 161 -4.84 7.39 -8.68
C ALA A 161 -5.93 6.70 -7.86
N HIS A 162 -6.98 7.44 -7.45
CA HIS A 162 -8.15 6.85 -6.81
C HIS A 162 -8.87 5.82 -7.69
N GLY A 163 -9.01 6.12 -8.99
CA GLY A 163 -9.60 5.19 -9.95
C GLY A 163 -8.80 3.88 -10.07
N VAL A 164 -7.47 3.98 -10.19
CA VAL A 164 -6.58 2.81 -10.28
C VAL A 164 -6.62 1.97 -9.00
N VAL A 165 -6.45 2.59 -7.83
CA VAL A 165 -6.52 1.89 -6.53
C VAL A 165 -7.87 1.19 -6.37
N GLY A 166 -8.97 1.90 -6.67
CA GLY A 166 -10.31 1.34 -6.59
C GLY A 166 -10.52 0.15 -7.52
N ALA A 167 -10.02 0.22 -8.75
CA ALA A 167 -10.12 -0.88 -9.71
C ALA A 167 -9.35 -2.13 -9.23
N VAL A 168 -8.13 -1.95 -8.72
CA VAL A 168 -7.31 -3.04 -8.18
C VAL A 168 -7.94 -3.66 -6.94
N GLU A 169 -8.46 -2.84 -6.01
CA GLU A 169 -9.18 -3.32 -4.82
C GLU A 169 -10.42 -4.15 -5.21
N ALA A 170 -11.25 -3.64 -6.13
CA ALA A 170 -12.46 -4.32 -6.57
C ALA A 170 -12.16 -5.65 -7.26
N ALA A 171 -11.14 -5.68 -8.12
CA ALA A 171 -10.72 -6.91 -8.78
C ALA A 171 -10.15 -7.95 -7.80
N SER A 172 -9.45 -7.50 -6.75
CA SER A 172 -8.91 -8.39 -5.72
C SER A 172 -10.01 -9.03 -4.88
N ASP A 173 -11.02 -8.24 -4.49
CA ASP A 173 -12.19 -8.75 -3.77
C ASP A 173 -12.93 -9.79 -4.60
N TRP A 174 -13.15 -9.50 -5.90
CA TRP A 174 -13.74 -10.45 -6.84
C TRP A 174 -12.91 -11.74 -6.97
N TRP A 175 -11.60 -11.62 -7.16
CA TRP A 175 -10.69 -12.77 -7.36
C TRP A 175 -10.67 -13.71 -6.15
N LEU A 176 -10.65 -13.13 -4.95
CA LEU A 176 -10.69 -13.90 -3.71
C LEU A 176 -11.97 -14.76 -3.63
N GLU A 177 -13.08 -14.35 -4.25
CA GLU A 177 -14.32 -15.15 -4.28
C GLU A 177 -14.40 -16.13 -5.46
N HIS A 178 -13.48 -16.05 -6.44
CA HIS A 178 -13.54 -16.81 -7.70
C HIS A 178 -12.23 -17.57 -7.97
N PRO A 179 -12.04 -18.77 -7.39
CA PRO A 179 -10.78 -19.51 -7.43
C PRO A 179 -10.43 -20.12 -8.80
N ALA A 180 -11.27 -19.94 -9.83
CA ALA A 180 -11.02 -20.50 -11.15
C ALA A 180 -9.95 -19.74 -11.95
N MET A 181 -9.71 -18.47 -11.63
CA MET A 181 -8.71 -17.64 -12.30
C MET A 181 -7.39 -17.70 -11.55
N THR A 182 -6.30 -17.96 -12.26
CA THR A 182 -4.94 -17.95 -11.69
C THR A 182 -4.47 -16.53 -11.40
N ARG A 183 -3.45 -16.41 -10.53
CA ARG A 183 -2.82 -15.13 -10.21
C ARG A 183 -2.24 -14.44 -11.44
N ASP A 184 -1.60 -15.18 -12.33
CA ASP A 184 -1.00 -14.59 -13.54
C ASP A 184 -2.09 -14.08 -14.50
N GLU A 185 -3.21 -14.80 -14.65
CA GLU A 185 -4.33 -14.36 -15.51
C GLU A 185 -4.94 -13.03 -15.03
N ILE A 186 -5.23 -12.89 -13.72
CA ILE A 186 -5.78 -11.62 -13.21
C ILE A 186 -4.78 -10.47 -13.35
N VAL A 187 -3.49 -10.73 -13.14
CA VAL A 187 -2.42 -9.75 -13.36
C VAL A 187 -2.40 -9.31 -14.82
N ASP A 188 -2.55 -10.22 -15.78
CA ASP A 188 -2.59 -9.90 -17.22
C ASP A 188 -3.76 -8.99 -17.57
N TYR A 189 -4.97 -9.34 -17.11
CA TYR A 189 -6.17 -8.54 -17.36
C TYR A 189 -6.09 -7.15 -16.73
N LEU A 190 -5.60 -7.05 -15.48
CA LEU A 190 -5.45 -5.76 -14.80
C LEU A 190 -4.30 -4.93 -15.36
N THR A 191 -3.22 -5.56 -15.84
CA THR A 191 -2.14 -4.84 -16.54
C THR A 191 -2.69 -4.14 -17.77
N THR A 192 -3.57 -4.82 -18.51
CA THR A 192 -4.24 -4.24 -19.69
C THR A 192 -5.13 -3.07 -19.30
N LEU A 193 -5.97 -3.23 -18.26
CA LEU A 193 -6.90 -2.20 -17.81
C LEU A 193 -6.18 -0.98 -17.22
N VAL A 194 -5.29 -1.19 -16.25
CA VAL A 194 -4.57 -0.13 -15.55
C VAL A 194 -3.58 0.54 -16.49
N GLY A 195 -2.83 -0.23 -17.27
CA GLY A 195 -1.89 0.32 -18.24
C GLY A 195 -2.60 1.16 -19.30
N GLY A 196 -3.71 0.67 -19.85
CA GLY A 196 -4.52 1.44 -20.81
C GLY A 196 -5.12 2.71 -20.21
N ALA A 197 -5.56 2.67 -18.94
CA ALA A 197 -6.06 3.85 -18.24
C ALA A 197 -4.96 4.92 -18.04
N ILE A 198 -3.75 4.50 -17.68
CA ILE A 198 -2.59 5.39 -17.53
C ILE A 198 -2.21 5.99 -18.88
N GLU A 199 -2.11 5.19 -19.94
CA GLU A 199 -1.86 5.67 -21.31
C GLU A 199 -2.90 6.70 -21.76
N ALA A 200 -4.18 6.45 -21.51
CA ALA A 200 -5.25 7.37 -21.84
C ALA A 200 -5.17 8.68 -21.03
N ALA A 201 -4.84 8.61 -19.74
CA ALA A 201 -4.65 9.76 -18.88
C ALA A 201 -3.48 10.64 -19.35
N LEU A 202 -2.34 10.03 -19.66
CA LEU A 202 -1.14 10.73 -20.16
C LEU A 202 -1.42 11.41 -21.51
N ARG A 203 -2.09 10.70 -22.43
CA ARG A 203 -2.50 11.25 -23.73
C ARG A 203 -3.45 12.43 -23.58
N SER A 204 -4.34 12.40 -22.58
CA SER A 204 -5.28 13.50 -22.31
C SER A 204 -4.58 14.80 -21.89
N GLU A 205 -3.35 14.69 -21.39
CA GLU A 205 -2.48 15.82 -21.02
C GLU A 205 -1.44 16.16 -22.10
N GLY A 206 -1.56 15.56 -23.29
CA GLY A 206 -0.64 15.79 -24.41
C GLY A 206 0.70 15.06 -24.31
N VAL A 207 0.84 14.11 -23.38
CA VAL A 207 2.03 13.25 -23.26
C VAL A 207 1.81 11.99 -24.09
N ASP A 208 2.54 11.86 -25.19
CA ASP A 208 2.58 10.63 -25.99
C ASP A 208 3.76 9.78 -25.55
N LEU A 209 3.45 8.65 -24.94
CA LEU A 209 4.42 7.73 -24.36
C LEU A 209 4.32 6.38 -25.05
N ASP A 210 5.44 5.90 -25.56
CA ASP A 210 5.54 4.50 -25.95
C ASP A 210 5.57 3.64 -24.68
N PRO A 211 4.54 2.83 -24.43
CA PRO A 211 4.43 2.07 -23.19
C PRO A 211 5.45 0.93 -23.09
N ASP A 212 6.11 0.60 -24.20
CA ASP A 212 7.11 -0.46 -24.33
C ASP A 212 8.55 0.10 -24.32
N GLU A 213 8.74 1.43 -24.35
CA GLU A 213 10.06 2.05 -24.17
C GLU A 213 10.42 2.27 -22.69
N PRO A 214 11.69 2.05 -22.30
CA PRO A 214 12.14 2.28 -20.93
C PRO A 214 11.96 3.72 -20.48
N LEU A 215 11.31 3.90 -19.33
CA LEU A 215 11.13 5.21 -18.71
C LEU A 215 12.41 5.63 -17.99
N ASP A 216 13.15 6.58 -18.58
CA ASP A 216 14.27 7.24 -17.93
C ASP A 216 13.76 8.40 -17.05
N LEU A 217 13.58 8.10 -15.76
CA LEU A 217 13.16 9.07 -14.75
C LEU A 217 14.28 10.04 -14.34
N THR A 218 15.49 9.90 -14.88
CA THR A 218 16.64 10.76 -14.52
C THR A 218 16.70 12.08 -15.29
N GLY A 219 15.78 12.31 -16.23
CA GLY A 219 15.72 13.56 -17.00
C GLY A 219 16.95 13.78 -17.90
N LYS A 220 17.73 12.74 -18.21
CA LYS A 220 18.75 12.85 -19.25
C LYS A 220 18.07 12.88 -20.60
N GLU A 221 17.88 14.10 -21.09
CA GLU A 221 17.50 14.38 -22.47
C GLU A 221 18.24 13.44 -23.43
N ARG A 222 17.49 12.70 -24.24
CA ARG A 222 18.03 12.04 -25.43
C ARG A 222 18.34 13.09 -26.49
N HIS A 223 19.35 13.91 -26.23
CA HIS A 223 19.96 14.74 -27.25
C HIS A 223 20.80 13.85 -28.17
N GLY A 224 20.26 13.60 -29.36
CA GLY A 224 21.02 13.23 -30.55
C GLY A 224 20.93 11.76 -30.94
N ASN A 225 20.25 11.46 -32.06
CA ASN A 225 20.94 11.46 -33.36
C ASN A 225 19.93 11.09 -34.48
N ARG A 226 19.41 12.10 -35.19
CA ARG A 226 19.01 11.92 -36.59
C ARG A 226 20.04 12.68 -37.41
N SER A 227 20.96 11.94 -38.01
CA SER A 227 21.72 12.37 -39.19
C SER A 227 21.15 11.61 -40.38
#